data_AF-A0A0R1SQJ6-F1
#
_entry.id   AF-A0A0R1SQJ6-F1
#
_cell.length_a   1.000
_cell.length_b   1.000
_cell.length_c   1.000
_cell.angle_alpha   90.00
_cell.angle_beta   90.00
_cell.angle_gamma   90.00
#
_symmetry.space_group_name_H-M   'P 1'
#
loop_
_entity.id
_entity.type
_entity.pdbx_description
1 polymer ?
#
loop_
_entity_poly.entity_id
_entity_poly.type
_entity_poly.pdbx_seq_one_letter_code
_entity_poly.pdbx_strand_id
1 'polypeptide(L)' 'MLQLRDQLFNMLANTPLPKNYRMSLKALYQRTDLSWDYQFSEIAQAFEQLVKSHNVKGKRVKLNSKQEDWEFLGIL' A
#
# COMPACT_ATOMS: atom_id res chain seq x y z
N MET A 1 4.95 -16.75 -3.05
CA MET A 1 4.60 -15.54 -3.81
C MET A 1 5.61 -14.45 -3.50
N LEU A 2 6.62 -14.25 -4.35
CA LEU A 2 7.59 -13.13 -4.24
C LEU A 2 7.21 -11.94 -5.15
N GLN A 3 6.48 -12.19 -6.23
CA GLN A 3 6.20 -11.19 -7.28
C GLN A 3 5.35 -10.01 -6.81
N LEU A 4 4.23 -10.25 -6.13
CA LEU A 4 3.31 -9.17 -5.73
C LEU A 4 3.96 -8.15 -4.80
N ARG A 5 4.75 -8.61 -3.83
CA ARG A 5 5.40 -7.75 -2.84
C ARG A 5 6.41 -6.81 -3.51
N ASP A 6 7.22 -7.36 -4.41
CA ASP A 6 8.26 -6.60 -5.11
C ASP A 6 7.63 -5.65 -6.15
N GLN A 7 6.56 -6.06 -6.83
CA GLN A 7 5.75 -5.18 -7.70
C GLN A 7 5.12 -4.02 -6.91
N LEU A 8 4.51 -4.30 -5.76
CA LEU A 8 3.92 -3.30 -4.89
C LEU A 8 4.97 -2.31 -4.39
N PHE A 9 6.14 -2.79 -3.96
CA PHE A 9 7.25 -1.94 -3.54
C PHE A 9 7.72 -1.03 -4.67
N ASN A 10 7.98 -1.59 -5.86
CA ASN A 10 8.41 -0.82 -7.02
C ASN A 10 7.39 0.24 -7.41
N MET A 11 6.10 -0.10 -7.39
CA MET A 11 5.04 0.85 -7.64
C MET A 11 5.04 1.98 -6.60
N LEU A 12 5.12 1.67 -5.31
CA LEU A 12 5.16 2.66 -4.23
C LEU A 12 6.39 3.59 -4.34
N ALA A 13 7.55 3.03 -4.70
CA ALA A 13 8.78 3.80 -4.88
C ALA A 13 8.70 4.77 -6.07
N ASN A 14 7.94 4.40 -7.11
CA ASN A 14 7.70 5.24 -8.28
C ASN A 14 6.43 6.10 -8.17
N THR A 15 5.67 6.00 -7.08
CA THR A 15 4.46 6.80 -6.90
C THR A 15 4.81 8.11 -6.17
N PRO A 16 4.67 9.28 -6.84
CA PRO A 16 4.97 10.55 -6.20
C PRO A 16 4.03 10.78 -5.02
N LEU A 17 4.60 10.85 -3.81
CA LEU A 17 3.85 11.20 -2.62
C LEU A 17 3.41 12.67 -2.70
N PRO A 18 2.12 12.99 -2.52
CA PRO A 18 1.67 14.37 -2.45
C PRO A 18 2.36 15.06 -1.27
N LYS A 19 2.54 16.39 -1.35
CA LYS A 19 3.27 17.23 -0.37
C LYS A 19 2.92 17.00 1.11
N ASN A 20 1.79 16.37 1.40
CA ASN A 20 1.32 16.00 2.75
C ASN A 20 1.73 14.59 3.21
N TYR A 21 2.66 13.92 2.51
CA TYR A 21 3.33 12.67 2.92
C TYR A 21 2.42 11.48 3.26
N ARG A 22 1.13 11.51 2.86
CA ARG A 22 0.21 10.40 3.12
C ARG A 22 -0.67 10.12 1.91
N MET A 23 -0.85 8.84 1.61
CA MET A 23 -1.80 8.36 0.62
C MET A 23 -2.47 7.08 1.11
N SER A 24 -3.78 6.96 0.96
CA SER A 24 -4.50 5.71 1.27
C SER A 24 -4.07 4.61 0.29
N LEU A 25 -3.78 3.43 0.83
CA LEU A 25 -3.46 2.23 0.07
C LEU A 25 -4.64 1.82 -0.80
N LYS A 26 -5.87 1.98 -0.30
CA LYS A 26 -7.08 1.78 -1.12
C LYS A 26 -7.16 2.75 -2.30
N ALA A 27 -6.79 4.02 -2.09
CA ALA A 27 -6.73 4.99 -3.17
C ALA A 27 -5.63 4.66 -4.20
N LEU A 28 -4.47 4.17 -3.76
CA LEU A 28 -3.40 3.67 -4.62
C LEU A 28 -3.88 2.47 -5.44
N TYR A 29 -4.48 1.49 -4.77
CA TYR A 29 -5.05 0.30 -5.38
C TYR A 29 -6.07 0.63 -6.47
N GLN A 30 -6.97 1.59 -6.23
CA GLN A 30 -7.97 2.02 -7.21
C GLN A 30 -7.40 2.80 -8.40
N ARG A 31 -6.20 3.38 -8.26
CA ARG A 31 -5.55 4.19 -9.30
C ARG A 31 -4.54 3.40 -10.12
N THR A 32 -4.28 2.15 -9.77
CA THR A 32 -3.21 1.32 -10.34
C THR A 32 -3.80 0.06 -10.95
N ASP A 33 -3.08 -0.50 -11.90
CA ASP A 33 -3.49 -1.73 -12.60
C ASP A 33 -3.46 -2.95 -11.68
N LEU A 34 -2.91 -2.82 -10.46
CA LEU A 34 -2.94 -3.88 -9.43
C LEU A 34 -4.35 -4.36 -9.11
N SER A 35 -5.37 -3.52 -9.32
CA SER A 35 -6.77 -3.89 -9.11
C SER A 35 -7.32 -4.89 -10.13
N TRP A 36 -6.61 -5.12 -11.23
CA TRP A 36 -7.01 -6.05 -12.29
C TRP A 36 -6.47 -7.46 -12.00
N ASP A 37 -5.29 -7.52 -11.37
CA ASP A 37 -4.57 -8.78 -11.13
C ASP A 37 -4.72 -9.30 -9.69
N TYR A 38 -5.01 -8.44 -8.71
CA TYR A 38 -4.99 -8.79 -7.29
C TYR A 38 -6.19 -8.24 -6.53
N GLN A 39 -6.63 -8.97 -5.51
CA GLN A 39 -7.61 -8.44 -4.56
C GLN A 39 -6.96 -7.46 -3.59
N PHE A 40 -7.72 -6.45 -3.13
CA PHE A 40 -7.23 -5.49 -2.15
C PHE A 40 -6.69 -6.14 -0.86
N SER A 41 -7.27 -7.26 -0.43
CA SER A 41 -6.80 -8.04 0.73
C SER A 41 -5.37 -8.55 0.55
N GLU A 42 -5.00 -8.99 -0.66
CA GLU A 42 -3.66 -9.46 -1.00
C GLU A 42 -2.67 -8.30 -1.01
N ILE A 43 -3.07 -7.16 -1.59
CA ILE A 43 -2.29 -5.91 -1.57
C ILE A 43 -2.06 -5.44 -0.13
N ALA A 44 -3.09 -5.47 0.71
CA ALA A 44 -2.99 -5.07 2.12
C ALA A 44 -2.05 -5.99 2.91
N GLN A 45 -2.07 -7.31 2.66
CA GLN A 45 -1.12 -8.24 3.27
C GLN A 45 0.31 -8.02 2.77
N ALA A 46 0.52 -7.81 1.47
CA ALA A 46 1.83 -7.50 0.92
C ALA A 46 2.39 -6.19 1.47
N PHE A 47 1.54 -5.16 1.57
CA PHE A 47 1.90 -3.88 2.17
C PHE A 47 2.28 -4.03 3.64
N GLU A 48 1.49 -4.79 4.41
CA GLU A 48 1.82 -5.09 5.80
C GLU A 48 3.19 -5.75 5.95
N GLN A 49 3.52 -6.72 5.09
CA GLN A 49 4.83 -7.36 5.11
C GLN A 49 5.94 -6.36 4.80
N LEU A 50 5.76 -5.49 3.81
CA LEU A 50 6.74 -4.45 3.48
C LEU A 50 6.97 -3.48 4.66
N VAL A 51 5.92 -3.14 5.41
CA VAL A 51 6.02 -2.32 6.64
C VAL A 51 6.76 -3.08 7.74
N LYS A 52 6.42 -4.35 7.98
CA LYS A 52 7.13 -5.20 8.98
C LYS A 52 8.60 -5.41 8.64
N SER A 53 8.92 -5.52 7.34
CA SER A 53 10.29 -5.64 6.83
C SER A 53 11.04 -4.31 6.80
N HIS A 54 10.47 -3.21 7.30
CA HIS A 54 11.10 -1.89 7.31
C HIS A 54 11.48 -1.34 5.92
N ASN A 55 10.81 -1.79 4.85
CA ASN A 55 11.02 -1.26 3.50
C ASN A 55 10.18 0.00 3.23
N VAL A 56 9.08 0.18 3.97
CA VAL A 56 8.14 1.31 3.81
C VAL A 56 7.56 1.72 5.15
N LYS A 57 7.33 3.02 5.29
CA LYS A 57 6.49 3.58 6.35
C LYS A 57 5.02 3.46 5.96
N GLY A 58 4.26 2.79 6.80
CA GLY A 58 2.81 2.70 6.66
C GLY A 58 2.10 2.74 8.01
N LYS A 59 0.85 3.19 8.01
CA LYS A 59 0.00 3.27 9.21
C LYS A 59 -1.34 2.62 8.96
N ARG A 60 -1.80 1.74 9.86
CA ARG A 60 -3.17 1.21 9.81
C ARG A 60 -4.17 2.30 10.22
N VAL A 61 -5.25 2.44 9.46
CA VAL A 61 -6.33 3.39 9.72
C VAL A 61 -7.65 2.63 9.76
N LYS A 62 -8.41 2.84 10.83
CA LYS A 62 -9.79 2.33 10.92
C LYS A 62 -10.72 3.38 10.33
N LEU A 63 -11.42 3.05 9.26
CA LEU A 63 -12.52 3.87 8.76
C LEU A 63 -13.80 3.52 9.55
N ASN A 64 -14.69 4.51 9.76
CA ASN A 64 -15.90 4.49 10.60
C ASN A 64 -16.95 3.40 10.25
N SER A 65 -16.60 2.38 9.45
CA SER A 65 -17.45 1.26 9.08
C SER A 65 -16.60 0.01 8.83
N LYS A 66 -16.11 -0.65 9.88
CA LYS A 66 -15.47 -2.01 9.88
C LYS A 66 -14.36 -2.28 8.85
N GLN A 67 -13.91 -1.29 8.09
CA GLN A 67 -12.90 -1.41 7.05
C GLN A 67 -11.57 -0.90 7.61
N GLU A 68 -10.60 -1.81 7.68
CA GLU A 68 -9.21 -1.47 7.90
C GLU A 68 -8.59 -1.05 6.56
N ASP A 69 -8.02 0.14 6.52
CA ASP A 69 -7.21 0.63 5.41
C ASP A 69 -5.78 0.88 5.90
N TRP A 70 -4.86 1.07 4.97
CA TRP A 70 -3.49 1.46 5.24
C TRP A 70 -3.22 2.83 4.64
N GLU A 71 -2.46 3.66 5.34
CA GLU A 71 -1.85 4.87 4.80
C GLU A 71 -0.39 4.58 4.49
N PHE A 72 0.01 4.80 3.24
CA PHE A 72 1.40 4.85 2.81
C PHE A 72 2.00 6.22 3.13
N LEU A 73 3.16 6.21 3.81
CA LEU A 73 3.81 7.40 4.34
C LEU A 73 5.21 7.67 3.76
N GLY A 74 5.81 6.72 3.05
CA GLY A 74 7.18 6.85 2.51
C GLY A 74 7.90 5.52 2.34
N ILE A 75 8.92 5.51 1.48
CA ILE A 75 9.94 4.44 1.42
C ILE A 75 10.98 4.68 2.55
N LEU A 76 11.56 3.60 3.08
CA LEU A 76 12.62 3.62 4.10
C LEU A 76 13.99 3.26 3.51
#